data_AF-A0A961MPF4-F1
#
_entry.id   AF-A0A961MPF4-F1
#
_cell.length_a   1.000
_cell.length_b   1.000
_cell.length_c   1.000
_cell.angle_alpha   90.00
_cell.angle_beta   90.00
_cell.angle_gamma   90.00
#
_symmetry.space_group_name_H-M   'P 1'
#
loop_
_entity.id
_entity.type
_entity.pdbx_description
1 polymer ?
#
loop_
_entity_poly.entity_id
_entity_poly.type
_entity_poly.pdbx_seq_one_letter_code
_entity_poly.pdbx_strand_id
1 'polypeptide(L)'
;MTEDWRSGGFGIYVHWPFCLAKCPYCDFNSHVRSRIDEARWRRALVGQVAAAARQVPGRRVDTIFFGGGTPSLMPPETVAAVIAAVR
;
A
#
# COMPACT_ATOMS: atom_id res chain seq x y z
N MET A 1 28.81 -6.24 -13.93
CA MET A 1 27.66 -5.37 -13.60
C MET A 1 27.53 -5.34 -12.09
N THR A 2 28.01 -4.30 -11.44
CA THR A 2 27.69 -4.06 -10.03
C THR A 2 26.17 -3.89 -9.94
N GLU A 3 25.48 -4.79 -9.24
CA GLU A 3 24.04 -4.71 -9.04
C GLU A 3 23.74 -3.49 -8.17
N ASP A 4 23.46 -2.37 -8.83
CA ASP A 4 23.13 -1.10 -8.21
C ASP A 4 21.71 -1.09 -7.64
N TRP A 5 21.18 -2.24 -7.21
CA TRP A 5 19.79 -2.35 -6.74
C TRP A 5 19.50 -1.47 -5.51
N ARG A 6 20.55 -1.01 -4.81
CA ARG A 6 20.45 -0.08 -3.68
C ARG A 6 20.31 1.38 -4.11
N SER A 7 20.96 1.80 -5.19
CA SER A 7 20.87 3.17 -5.74
C SER A 7 19.92 3.27 -6.93
N GLY A 8 19.47 2.14 -7.46
CA GLY A 8 18.31 2.03 -8.34
C GLY A 8 17.04 2.42 -7.59
N GLY A 9 16.13 3.08 -8.31
CA GLY A 9 14.92 3.65 -7.71
C GLY A 9 14.13 2.64 -6.88
N PHE A 10 13.57 3.11 -5.77
CA PHE A 10 12.84 2.27 -4.81
C PHE A 10 11.38 2.73 -4.70
N GLY A 11 10.46 1.83 -5.06
CA GLY A 11 9.03 2.07 -4.99
C GLY A 11 8.36 1.27 -3.88
N ILE A 12 7.33 1.85 -3.26
CA ILE A 12 6.43 1.14 -2.35
C ILE A 12 5.08 0.97 -3.03
N TYR A 13 4.57 -0.26 -3.07
CA TYR A 13 3.21 -0.56 -3.50
C TYR A 13 2.32 -0.84 -2.28
N VAL A 14 1.24 -0.08 -2.15
CA VAL A 14 0.25 -0.19 -1.08
C VAL A 14 -1.00 -0.82 -1.66
N HIS A 15 -1.33 -2.02 -1.18
CA HIS A 15 -2.48 -2.78 -1.66
C HIS A 15 -3.73 -2.50 -0.82
N TRP A 16 -4.78 -1.96 -1.44
CA TRP A 16 -6.12 -1.82 -0.88
C TRP A 16 -7.06 -2.80 -1.58
N PRO A 17 -7.50 -3.89 -0.94
CA PRO A 17 -8.18 -4.98 -1.63
C PRO A 17 -9.68 -4.72 -1.82
N PHE A 18 -10.23 -3.56 -1.47
CA PHE A 18 -11.69 -3.39 -1.44
C PHE A 18 -12.26 -2.68 -2.67
N CYS A 19 -13.39 -3.20 -3.16
CA CYS A 19 -14.21 -2.63 -4.23
C CYS A 19 -15.65 -2.44 -3.75
N LEU A 20 -16.39 -1.50 -4.35
CA LEU A 20 -17.85 -1.39 -4.16
C LEU A 20 -18.59 -2.57 -4.79
N ALA A 21 -18.11 -3.06 -5.94
CA ALA A 21 -18.66 -4.20 -6.66
C ALA A 21 -17.54 -4.98 -7.36
N LYS A 22 -17.77 -6.25 -7.70
CA LYS A 22 -16.83 -7.05 -8.47
C LYS A 22 -17.20 -6.96 -9.96
N CYS A 23 -16.29 -6.45 -10.79
CA CYS A 23 -16.48 -6.48 -12.24
C CYS A 23 -16.41 -7.94 -12.74
N PRO A 24 -17.18 -8.33 -13.77
CA PRO A 24 -17.22 -9.71 -14.26
C PRO A 24 -15.87 -10.21 -14.82
N TYR A 25 -14.99 -9.28 -15.21
CA TYR A 25 -13.65 -9.56 -15.71
C TYR A 25 -12.54 -9.43 -14.65
N CYS A 26 -12.88 -9.07 -13.41
CA CYS A 26 -11.87 -8.72 -12.39
C CYS A 26 -11.21 -9.97 -11.80
N ASP A 27 -9.95 -10.19 -12.15
CA ASP A 27 -9.07 -11.24 -11.62
C ASP A 27 -8.12 -10.75 -10.51
N PHE A 28 -8.06 -9.43 -10.26
CA PHE A 28 -7.30 -8.86 -9.16
C PHE A 28 -7.71 -9.46 -7.81
N ASN A 29 -6.72 -9.54 -6.90
CA ASN A 29 -6.97 -9.81 -5.49
C ASN A 29 -7.78 -8.64 -4.89
N SER A 30 -9.09 -8.77 -4.98
CA SER A 30 -10.03 -7.76 -4.53
C SER A 30 -11.32 -8.38 -4.01
N HIS A 31 -11.97 -7.66 -3.12
CA HIS A 31 -13.05 -8.12 -2.28
C HIS A 31 -14.14 -7.06 -2.18
N VAL A 32 -15.39 -7.49 -2.34
CA VAL A 32 -16.55 -6.67 -1.95
C VAL A 32 -16.86 -6.96 -0.49
N ARG A 33 -16.98 -5.91 0.32
CA ARG A 33 -17.35 -5.99 1.74
C ARG A 33 -18.35 -4.90 2.04
N SER A 34 -19.40 -5.24 2.78
CA SER A 34 -20.42 -4.28 3.22
C SER A 34 -19.91 -3.35 4.32
N ARG A 35 -18.92 -3.78 5.10
CA ARG A 35 -18.25 -3.00 6.14
C ARG A 35 -16.76 -3.29 6.15
N ILE A 36 -15.97 -2.24 6.31
CA ILE A 36 -14.51 -2.32 6.43
C ILE A 36 -14.16 -1.66 7.77
N ASP A 37 -13.35 -2.34 8.57
CA ASP A 37 -12.76 -1.71 9.77
C ASP A 37 -11.55 -0.88 9.32
N GLU A 38 -11.84 0.35 8.92
CA GLU A 38 -10.85 1.29 8.37
C GLU A 38 -9.72 1.59 9.36
N ALA A 39 -10.05 1.74 10.64
CA ALA A 39 -9.05 2.01 11.67
C ALA A 39 -8.09 0.82 11.85
N ARG A 40 -8.60 -0.42 11.79
CA ARG A 40 -7.76 -1.62 11.81
C ARG A 40 -6.87 -1.71 10.58
N TRP A 41 -7.41 -1.45 9.38
CA TRP A 41 -6.64 -1.47 8.14
C TRP A 41 -5.54 -0.41 8.14
N ARG A 42 -5.84 0.82 8.58
CA ARG A 42 -4.84 1.87 8.74
C ARG A 42 -3.70 1.45 9.66
N ARG A 43 -4.01 0.90 10.85
CA ARG A 43 -2.99 0.41 11.78
C ARG A 43 -2.14 -0.71 11.17
N ALA A 44 -2.78 -1.64 10.46
CA ALA A 44 -2.10 -2.76 9.80
C ALA A 44 -1.14 -2.28 8.69
N LEU A 45 -1.60 -1.39 7.81
CA LEU A 45 -0.79 -0.83 6.72
C LEU A 45 0.43 -0.06 7.25
N VAL A 46 0.23 0.83 8.24
CA VAL A 46 1.32 1.57 8.89
C VAL A 46 2.30 0.60 9.56
N GLY A 47 1.80 -0.42 10.26
CA GLY A 47 2.64 -1.46 10.87
C GLY A 47 3.47 -2.24 9.85
N GLN A 48 2.89 -2.54 8.68
CA GLN A 48 3.61 -3.20 7.58
C GLN A 48 4.70 -2.32 6.98
N VAL A 49 4.44 -1.02 6.78
CA VAL A 49 5.48 -0.07 6.34
C VAL A 49 6.65 -0.06 7.31
N ALA A 50 6.37 0.06 8.62
CA ALA A 50 7.43 0.06 9.64
C ALA A 50 8.20 -1.28 9.68
N ALA A 51 7.51 -2.40 9.49
CA ALA A 51 8.15 -3.72 9.44
C ALA A 51 9.04 -3.89 8.20
N ALA A 52 8.55 -3.45 7.04
CA ALA A 52 9.31 -3.48 5.79
C ALA A 52 10.56 -2.58 5.87
N ALA A 53 10.43 -1.37 6.41
CA ALA A 53 11.56 -0.44 6.56
C ALA A 53 12.73 -1.04 7.35
N ARG A 54 12.46 -1.85 8.39
CA ARG A 54 13.51 -2.56 9.16
C ARG A 54 14.28 -3.60 8.35
N GLN A 55 13.69 -4.13 7.27
CA GLN A 55 14.32 -5.14 6.43
C GLN A 55 15.21 -4.51 5.33
N VAL A 56 14.98 -3.24 5.00
CA VAL A 56 15.70 -2.52 3.93
C VAL A 56 16.25 -1.17 4.41
N PRO A 57 17.11 -1.15 5.46
CA PRO A 57 17.63 0.09 6.01
C PRO A 57 18.45 0.88 4.97
N GLY A 58 18.33 2.21 5.01
CA GLY A 58 19.08 3.13 4.15
C GLY A 58 18.56 3.26 2.71
N ARG A 59 17.44 2.62 2.35
CA ARG A 59 16.79 2.82 1.04
C ARG A 59 15.94 4.09 1.05
N ARG A 60 16.18 4.98 0.08
CA ARG A 60 15.33 6.14 -0.18
C ARG A 60 14.16 5.72 -1.06
N VAL A 61 12.93 6.05 -0.67
CA VAL A 61 11.72 5.80 -1.48
C VAL A 61 11.52 6.94 -2.46
N ASP A 62 11.38 6.62 -3.74
CA ASP A 62 11.15 7.59 -4.82
C ASP A 62 9.68 7.71 -5.19
N THR A 63 8.94 6.60 -5.12
CA THR A 63 7.54 6.53 -5.55
C THR A 63 6.70 5.68 -4.62
N ILE A 64 5.46 6.11 -4.38
CA ILE A 64 4.43 5.33 -3.67
C ILE A 64 3.27 5.10 -4.64
N PHE A 65 2.93 3.83 -4.87
CA PHE A 65 1.81 3.41 -5.71
C PHE A 65 0.69 2.86 -4.83
N PHE A 66 -0.53 3.36 -5.02
CA PHE A 66 -1.73 2.80 -4.39
C PHE A 66 -2.50 1.99 -5.43
N GLY A 67 -2.76 0.71 -5.13
CA GLY A 67 -3.41 -0.22 -6.05
C GLY A 67 -4.25 -1.27 -5.34
N GLY A 68 -4.84 -2.20 -6.09
CA GLY A 68 -5.59 -3.33 -5.57
C GLY A 68 -7.00 -3.39 -6.15
N GLY A 69 -8.00 -3.34 -5.29
CA GLY A 69 -9.40 -3.16 -5.68
C GLY A 69 -9.63 -1.75 -6.24
N THR A 70 -10.15 -0.86 -5.41
CA THR A 70 -10.41 0.53 -5.81
C THR A 70 -9.78 1.48 -4.80
N PRO A 71 -8.50 1.86 -4.97
CA PRO A 71 -7.76 2.69 -4.01
C PRO A 71 -8.39 4.05 -3.74
N SER A 72 -9.17 4.60 -4.68
CA SER A 72 -9.93 5.84 -4.49
C SER A 72 -11.06 5.72 -3.44
N LEU A 73 -11.38 4.50 -2.98
CA LEU A 73 -12.28 4.26 -1.85
C LEU A 73 -11.56 4.26 -0.50
N MET A 74 -10.22 4.35 -0.48
CA MET A 74 -9.49 4.43 0.78
C MET A 74 -9.86 5.71 1.53
N PRO A 75 -10.03 5.64 2.86
CA PRO A 75 -10.22 6.84 3.66
C PRO A 75 -9.01 7.77 3.51
N PRO A 76 -9.21 9.08 3.28
CA PRO A 76 -8.11 10.03 3.10
C PRO A 76 -7.08 10.00 4.25
N GLU A 77 -7.54 9.82 5.49
CA GLU A 77 -6.71 9.71 6.68
C GLU A 77 -5.88 8.42 6.71
N THR A 78 -6.32 7.35 6.03
CA THR A 78 -5.53 6.13 5.85
C THR A 78 -4.41 6.36 4.85
N VAL A 79 -4.71 7.01 3.72
CA VAL A 79 -3.70 7.39 2.71
C VAL A 79 -2.64 8.31 3.34
N ALA A 80 -3.07 9.34 4.08
CA ALA A 80 -2.18 10.27 4.76
C ALA A 80 -1.28 9.55 5.79
N ALA A 81 -1.84 8.65 6.60
CA ALA A 81 -1.08 7.89 7.59
C ALA A 81 -0.02 6.98 6.93
N VAL A 82 -0.34 6.35 5.80
CA VAL A 82 0.63 5.53 5.06
C VAL A 82 1.76 6.39 4.47
N ILE A 83 1.44 7.52 3.84
CA ILE A 83 2.46 8.45 3.31
C ILE A 83 3.36 8.96 4.44
N ALA A 84 2.76 9.32 5.58
CA ALA A 84 3.52 9.77 6.75
C ALA A 84 4.43 8.68 7.33
N ALA A 85 4.01 7.41 7.29
CA ALA A 85 4.82 6.29 7.76
C ALA A 85 5.98 5.93 6.81
N VAL A 86 5.89 6.31 5.53
CA VAL A 86 6.95 6.11 4.53
C VAL A 86 8.01 7.21 4.57
N ARG A 87 7.63 8.42 5.00
CA ARG A 87 8.54 9.56 5.18
C ARG A 87 9.47 9.36 6.38
#